data_AF-A0A9E3W0K8-F1
#
_entry.id   AF-A0A9E3W0K8-F1
#
_cell.length_a   1.000
_cell.length_b   1.000
_cell.length_c   1.000
_cell.angle_alpha   90.00
_cell.angle_beta   90.00
_cell.angle_gamma   90.00
#
_symmetry.space_group_name_H-M   'P 1'
#
loop_
_entity.id
_entity.type
_entity.pdbx_description
1 polymer ?
#
loop_
_entity_poly.entity_id
_entity_poly.type
_entity_poly.pdbx_seq_one_letter_code
_entity_poly.pdbx_strand_id
1 'polypeptide(L)'
;MKSDSNNFRVKHYENFIYSLLSLFLLLFVPFNAAAQFSDQLPIKLQWNQPDTLIMPGHDPLVRLHFEEASYGNMLSVLPVFVATQAIFDANVEVNISLEEIITENIPANQLHHLQGLYVGEEFQVGHAVLISRGTPYLRLSVRPIRMKGESYERLISASLKLEINYIAEGENELKSGNSFAYESVLASGNWYKLRIPESGVYRLGAADLQAMGIATATLDPRNIRIYGNGGGLLPENNQAFRHDDLVQNPIVVVGEEDGVFNDNDYVLFYAQGPLLWEYNESTSLYVHQNNAYDDYSHIYVNVDRGPGKRIQTQQQASGTPARIITDFPDYLLHEEDIYNLTNTGRTWYGDLFDVNLTKNFTFNFPGLVTSKSAHLAIDVVG
;
A
#
# COMPACT_ATOMS: atom_id res chain seq x y z
N MET A 1 43.53 16.46 -61.75
CA MET A 1 43.24 17.73 -62.45
C MET A 1 41.77 17.67 -62.86
N LYS A 2 40.90 18.55 -62.35
CA LYS A 2 40.70 19.96 -62.76
C LYS A 2 40.25 20.11 -64.21
N SER A 3 39.02 20.61 -64.37
CA SER A 3 38.44 21.16 -65.60
C SER A 3 37.51 22.28 -65.16
N ASP A 4 37.97 23.53 -65.27
CA ASP A 4 37.28 24.73 -64.79
C ASP A 4 36.82 25.62 -65.96
N SER A 5 35.65 26.24 -65.81
CA SER A 5 35.22 27.51 -66.44
C SER A 5 35.15 27.63 -67.98
N ASN A 6 33.98 28.05 -68.48
CA ASN A 6 33.70 29.47 -68.83
C ASN A 6 32.21 29.62 -69.21
N ASN A 7 31.42 30.44 -68.49
CA ASN A 7 31.27 31.90 -68.63
C ASN A 7 30.59 32.36 -69.93
N PHE A 8 29.36 32.86 -69.82
CA PHE A 8 28.84 33.93 -70.67
C PHE A 8 27.86 34.83 -69.87
N ARG A 9 27.87 36.14 -70.15
CA ARG A 9 27.02 37.20 -69.55
C ARG A 9 25.94 37.66 -70.53
N VAL A 10 24.81 38.19 -70.06
CA VAL A 10 24.04 39.29 -70.70
C VAL A 10 23.35 40.16 -69.60
N LYS A 11 22.98 41.40 -69.94
CA LYS A 11 22.31 42.44 -69.12
C LYS A 11 20.85 42.68 -69.60
N HIS A 12 19.96 43.38 -68.87
CA HIS A 12 20.11 44.14 -67.61
C HIS A 12 19.10 43.62 -66.53
N TYR A 13 18.12 44.29 -65.90
CA TYR A 13 17.60 45.67 -65.92
C TYR A 13 17.21 46.19 -64.51
N GLU A 14 17.35 47.51 -64.37
CA GLU A 14 16.86 48.42 -63.32
C GLU A 14 15.35 48.74 -63.45
N ASN A 15 14.57 49.28 -62.49
CA ASN A 15 14.71 49.73 -61.09
C ASN A 15 13.28 49.79 -60.46
N PHE A 16 13.11 49.63 -59.13
CA PHE A 16 12.42 50.63 -58.25
C PHE A 16 12.27 50.21 -56.77
N ILE A 17 12.67 51.12 -55.86
CA ILE A 17 12.23 51.39 -54.48
C ILE A 17 12.32 50.29 -53.39
N TYR A 18 12.81 50.73 -52.22
CA TYR A 18 13.03 49.98 -50.98
C TYR A 18 11.74 49.72 -50.18
N SER A 19 11.64 48.54 -49.56
CA SER A 19 11.00 48.37 -48.24
C SER A 19 11.50 47.09 -47.55
N LEU A 20 11.42 47.07 -46.21
CA LEU A 20 11.76 45.95 -45.29
C LEU A 20 13.12 45.24 -45.50
N LEU A 21 14.17 45.82 -44.93
CA LEU A 21 15.32 45.06 -44.42
C LEU A 21 15.00 44.60 -42.99
N SER A 22 14.58 43.35 -42.77
CA SER A 22 14.30 42.84 -41.41
C SER A 22 14.50 41.33 -41.27
N LEU A 23 15.60 40.98 -40.60
CA LEU A 23 15.86 39.79 -39.79
C LEU A 23 15.18 38.45 -40.16
N PHE A 24 15.96 37.51 -40.69
CA PHE A 24 15.58 36.10 -40.83
C PHE A 24 15.59 35.39 -39.46
N LEU A 25 14.52 35.56 -38.67
CA LEU A 25 14.36 34.87 -37.39
C LEU A 25 13.64 33.54 -37.59
N LEU A 26 14.35 32.43 -37.39
CA LEU A 26 13.75 31.10 -37.28
C LEU A 26 12.82 31.07 -36.06
N LEU A 27 11.51 31.02 -36.29
CA LEU A 27 10.53 30.66 -35.27
C LEU A 27 10.67 29.17 -34.93
N PHE A 28 11.69 28.86 -34.12
CA PHE A 28 11.60 27.76 -33.17
C PHE A 28 10.45 28.08 -32.21
N VAL A 29 9.24 27.65 -32.57
CA VAL A 29 8.16 27.52 -31.61
C VAL A 29 8.56 26.35 -30.71
N PRO A 30 8.89 26.56 -29.42
CA PRO A 30 9.05 25.44 -28.52
C PRO A 30 7.68 24.76 -28.43
N PHE A 31 7.58 23.52 -28.90
CA PHE A 31 6.37 22.72 -28.77
C PHE A 31 6.27 22.22 -27.33
N ASN A 32 6.14 23.17 -26.40
CA ASN A 32 5.76 22.96 -25.02
C ASN A 32 4.31 22.48 -25.02
N ALA A 33 4.13 21.20 -25.32
CA ALA A 33 2.97 20.45 -24.89
C ALA A 33 3.01 20.35 -23.36
N ALA A 34 2.70 21.46 -22.70
CA ALA A 34 2.27 21.46 -21.32
C ALA A 34 1.03 20.55 -21.29
N ALA A 35 1.21 19.33 -20.78
CA ALA A 35 0.11 18.39 -20.65
C ALA A 35 -0.97 19.07 -19.80
N GLN A 36 -2.14 19.30 -20.39
CA GLN A 36 -3.20 20.03 -19.72
C GLN A 36 -3.68 19.19 -18.53
N PHE A 37 -3.32 19.63 -17.32
CA PHE A 37 -3.94 19.12 -16.11
C PHE A 37 -5.45 19.39 -16.20
N SER A 38 -6.26 18.44 -15.74
CA SER A 38 -7.70 18.47 -15.95
C SER A 38 -8.38 17.80 -14.78
N ASP A 39 -9.04 18.64 -13.99
CA ASP A 39 -9.76 18.33 -12.76
C ASP A 39 -10.92 17.33 -12.96
N GLN A 40 -11.27 17.03 -14.22
CA GLN A 40 -12.20 15.97 -14.63
C GLN A 40 -11.61 15.16 -15.78
N LEU A 41 -11.39 13.86 -15.56
CA LEU A 41 -10.89 12.92 -16.56
C LEU A 41 -12.01 11.95 -17.00
N PRO A 42 -12.52 12.01 -18.24
CA PRO A 42 -13.57 11.13 -18.70
C PRO A 42 -13.07 9.69 -18.91
N ILE A 43 -13.82 8.73 -18.38
CA ILE A 43 -13.67 7.30 -18.63
C ILE A 43 -14.71 6.87 -19.67
N LYS A 44 -14.28 6.08 -20.67
CA LYS A 44 -15.17 5.37 -21.60
C LYS A 44 -14.57 4.01 -21.94
N LEU A 45 -15.26 2.92 -21.57
CA LEU A 45 -14.74 1.55 -21.68
C LEU A 45 -15.41 0.81 -22.84
N GLN A 46 -14.62 0.45 -23.86
CA GLN A 46 -15.10 -0.33 -25.01
C GLN A 46 -14.96 -1.82 -24.71
N TRP A 47 -15.98 -2.40 -24.07
CA TRP A 47 -15.99 -3.81 -23.67
C TRP A 47 -16.08 -4.76 -24.86
N ASN A 48 -15.17 -5.74 -24.85
CA ASN A 48 -15.01 -6.73 -25.91
C ASN A 48 -15.52 -8.10 -25.44
N GLN A 49 -15.31 -9.13 -26.26
CA GLN A 49 -15.36 -10.51 -25.75
C GLN A 49 -14.18 -10.78 -24.81
N PRO A 50 -14.26 -11.79 -23.93
CA PRO A 50 -13.17 -12.13 -23.03
C PRO A 50 -11.88 -12.45 -23.79
N ASP A 51 -10.76 -11.89 -23.33
CA ASP A 51 -9.42 -12.21 -23.82
C ASP A 51 -8.99 -13.60 -23.30
N THR A 52 -8.05 -14.25 -23.97
CA THR A 52 -7.50 -15.56 -23.57
C THR A 52 -5.97 -15.49 -23.56
N LEU A 53 -5.40 -15.33 -22.36
CA LEU A 53 -3.95 -15.37 -22.17
C LEU A 53 -3.45 -16.81 -22.24
N ILE A 54 -2.59 -17.10 -23.22
CA ILE A 54 -1.88 -18.37 -23.31
C ILE A 54 -0.49 -18.20 -22.69
N MET A 55 -0.19 -18.97 -21.63
CA MET A 55 1.11 -19.00 -20.98
C MET A 55 1.79 -20.36 -21.26
N PRO A 56 3.05 -20.40 -21.74
CA PRO A 56 3.72 -21.67 -22.03
C PRO A 56 3.80 -22.57 -20.78
N GLY A 57 3.22 -23.77 -20.87
CA GLY A 57 3.19 -24.74 -19.76
C GLY A 57 2.00 -24.63 -18.80
N HIS A 58 1.09 -23.67 -19.01
CA HIS A 58 -0.11 -23.48 -18.19
C HIS A 58 -1.39 -23.52 -19.03
N ASP A 59 -2.53 -23.77 -18.39
CA ASP A 59 -3.84 -23.70 -19.04
C ASP A 59 -4.18 -22.26 -19.50
N PRO A 60 -4.94 -22.08 -20.60
CA PRO A 60 -5.32 -20.76 -21.09
C PRO A 60 -6.22 -20.00 -20.11
N LEU A 61 -5.79 -18.81 -19.71
CA LEU A 61 -6.48 -17.98 -18.73
C LEU A 61 -7.44 -17.00 -19.43
N VAL A 62 -8.75 -17.25 -19.31
CA VAL A 62 -9.79 -16.40 -19.91
C VAL A 62 -10.12 -15.21 -18.99
N ARG A 63 -10.18 -14.00 -19.55
CA ARG A 63 -10.23 -12.74 -18.79
C ARG A 63 -11.26 -11.77 -19.33
N LEU A 64 -11.98 -11.08 -18.46
CA LEU A 64 -12.86 -9.99 -18.91
C LEU A 64 -12.01 -8.84 -19.47
N HIS A 65 -12.47 -8.22 -20.55
CA HIS A 65 -11.62 -7.33 -21.34
C HIS A 65 -12.39 -6.16 -21.97
N PHE A 66 -11.72 -5.00 -22.01
CA PHE A 66 -12.10 -3.81 -22.75
C PHE A 66 -10.84 -3.18 -23.36
N GLU A 67 -10.99 -2.33 -24.38
CA GLU A 67 -9.87 -1.66 -25.04
C GLU A 67 -8.98 -0.88 -24.05
N GLU A 68 -7.66 -1.05 -24.14
CA GLU A 68 -6.65 -0.52 -23.20
C GLU A 68 -6.77 -1.01 -21.73
N ALA A 69 -7.50 -2.10 -21.45
CA ALA A 69 -7.54 -2.71 -20.13
C ALA A 69 -6.15 -3.13 -19.59
N SER A 70 -5.86 -2.70 -18.35
CA SER A 70 -4.71 -3.17 -17.57
C SER A 70 -5.10 -4.34 -16.66
N TYR A 71 -4.13 -5.10 -16.18
CA TYR A 71 -4.32 -6.24 -15.27
C TYR A 71 -3.26 -6.18 -14.16
N GLY A 72 -3.64 -6.43 -12.90
CA GLY A 72 -2.78 -6.18 -11.73
C GLY A 72 -1.48 -7.01 -11.69
N ASN A 73 -1.54 -8.24 -12.17
CA ASN A 73 -0.40 -9.14 -12.39
C ASN A 73 -0.72 -10.12 -13.53
N MET A 74 0.21 -11.03 -13.88
CA MET A 74 0.02 -11.98 -14.98
C MET A 74 -1.22 -12.89 -14.82
N LEU A 75 -1.54 -13.29 -13.59
CA LEU A 75 -2.67 -14.16 -13.24
C LEU A 75 -3.98 -13.40 -13.01
N SER A 76 -3.96 -12.06 -13.02
CA SER A 76 -5.16 -11.26 -12.80
C SER A 76 -6.13 -11.39 -13.97
N VAL A 77 -7.38 -11.75 -13.66
CA VAL A 77 -8.47 -11.95 -14.64
C VAL A 77 -9.47 -10.79 -14.70
N LEU A 78 -9.49 -9.93 -13.68
CA LEU A 78 -10.29 -8.70 -13.65
C LEU A 78 -9.49 -7.56 -14.32
N PRO A 79 -10.08 -6.86 -15.31
CA PRO A 79 -9.44 -5.72 -15.94
C PRO A 79 -9.58 -4.46 -15.06
N VAL A 80 -8.60 -3.57 -15.17
CA VAL A 80 -8.51 -2.30 -14.44
C VAL A 80 -8.31 -1.18 -15.45
N PHE A 81 -9.13 -0.13 -15.38
CA PHE A 81 -8.87 1.09 -16.17
C PHE A 81 -7.72 1.84 -15.51
N VAL A 82 -6.73 2.25 -16.30
CA VAL A 82 -5.55 2.98 -15.80
C VAL A 82 -5.31 4.19 -16.68
N ALA A 83 -5.12 5.34 -16.04
CA ALA A 83 -4.71 6.58 -16.71
C ALA A 83 -3.50 7.17 -15.99
N THR A 84 -2.79 8.09 -16.65
CA THR A 84 -1.64 8.79 -16.05
C THR A 84 -1.56 10.20 -16.58
N GLN A 85 -1.52 11.17 -15.68
CA GLN A 85 -1.46 12.60 -16.00
C GLN A 85 -0.23 13.22 -15.35
N ALA A 86 0.44 14.15 -16.03
CA ALA A 86 1.50 14.93 -15.40
C ALA A 86 0.90 15.88 -14.37
N ILE A 87 1.54 16.00 -13.22
CA ILE A 87 1.19 16.94 -12.14
C ILE A 87 2.31 17.96 -11.94
N PHE A 88 2.09 19.00 -11.15
CA PHE A 88 3.09 20.05 -10.95
C PHE A 88 4.24 19.61 -10.03
N ASP A 89 3.91 18.94 -8.92
CA ASP A 89 4.83 18.44 -7.90
C ASP A 89 4.43 17.01 -7.47
N ALA A 90 5.33 16.28 -6.82
CA ALA A 90 5.05 14.98 -6.22
C ALA A 90 4.49 15.08 -4.77
N ASN A 91 4.69 16.22 -4.10
CA ASN A 91 4.22 16.45 -2.73
C ASN A 91 2.73 16.89 -2.74
N VAL A 92 1.83 15.92 -2.87
CA VAL A 92 0.39 16.16 -3.02
C VAL A 92 -0.44 15.29 -2.09
N GLU A 93 -1.54 15.86 -1.60
CA GLU A 93 -2.70 15.10 -1.13
C GLU A 93 -3.75 15.10 -2.26
N VAL A 94 -4.34 13.94 -2.55
CA VAL A 94 -5.21 13.74 -3.72
C VAL A 94 -6.52 13.08 -3.29
N ASN A 95 -7.61 13.81 -3.45
CA ASN A 95 -8.97 13.27 -3.30
C ASN A 95 -9.56 13.01 -4.70
N ILE A 96 -10.32 11.92 -4.83
CA ILE A 96 -10.87 11.48 -6.12
C ILE A 96 -12.31 11.00 -5.92
N SER A 97 -13.21 11.40 -6.81
CA SER A 97 -14.58 10.90 -6.86
C SER A 97 -14.97 10.47 -8.28
N LEU A 98 -15.92 9.54 -8.37
CA LEU A 98 -16.44 9.03 -9.64
C LEU A 98 -17.84 9.61 -9.88
N GLU A 99 -17.94 10.52 -10.85
CA GLU A 99 -19.17 11.23 -11.23
C GLU A 99 -19.73 10.67 -12.56
N GLU A 100 -20.96 11.05 -12.92
CA GLU A 100 -21.60 10.71 -14.21
C GLU A 100 -21.60 9.20 -14.58
N ILE A 101 -21.71 8.33 -13.57
CA ILE A 101 -21.59 6.87 -13.68
C ILE A 101 -22.69 6.27 -14.57
N ILE A 102 -22.29 5.67 -15.70
CA ILE A 102 -23.12 4.87 -16.59
C ILE A 102 -22.62 3.41 -16.57
N THR A 103 -23.55 2.48 -16.42
CA THR A 103 -23.26 1.04 -16.20
C THR A 103 -24.19 0.14 -16.99
N GLU A 104 -23.77 -1.10 -17.21
CA GLU A 104 -24.62 -2.19 -17.69
C GLU A 104 -24.41 -3.47 -16.87
N ASN A 105 -25.38 -4.38 -16.89
CA ASN A 105 -25.21 -5.71 -16.30
C ASN A 105 -24.18 -6.53 -17.09
N ILE A 106 -23.35 -7.30 -16.40
CA ILE A 106 -22.41 -8.23 -17.06
C ILE A 106 -23.21 -9.32 -17.80
N PRO A 107 -22.93 -9.60 -19.10
CA PRO A 107 -23.65 -10.61 -19.87
C PRO A 107 -23.65 -11.98 -19.18
N ALA A 108 -24.79 -12.68 -19.22
CA ALA A 108 -24.97 -13.95 -18.50
C ALA A 108 -23.94 -15.03 -18.89
N ASN A 109 -23.48 -15.04 -20.14
CA ASN A 109 -22.43 -15.93 -20.62
C ASN A 109 -21.02 -15.57 -20.10
N GLN A 110 -20.81 -14.36 -19.58
CA GLN A 110 -19.54 -13.88 -19.01
C GLN A 110 -19.48 -14.01 -17.48
N LEU A 111 -20.61 -14.20 -16.78
CA LEU A 111 -20.67 -14.28 -15.31
C LEU A 111 -19.80 -15.39 -14.71
N HIS A 112 -19.62 -16.51 -15.41
CA HIS A 112 -18.79 -17.62 -14.93
C HIS A 112 -17.30 -17.25 -14.77
N HIS A 113 -16.82 -16.21 -15.47
CA HIS A 113 -15.46 -15.67 -15.28
C HIS A 113 -15.28 -14.89 -13.97
N LEU A 114 -16.36 -14.65 -13.21
CA LEU A 114 -16.35 -13.96 -11.92
C LEU A 114 -16.44 -14.93 -10.72
N GLN A 115 -16.68 -16.21 -10.99
CA GLN A 115 -16.89 -17.20 -9.94
C GLN A 115 -15.62 -17.41 -9.11
N GLY A 116 -15.73 -17.22 -7.79
CA GLY A 116 -14.61 -17.32 -6.84
C GLY A 116 -13.79 -16.02 -6.68
N LEU A 117 -14.01 -14.99 -7.51
CA LEU A 117 -13.28 -13.73 -7.41
C LEU A 117 -13.94 -12.77 -6.40
N TYR A 118 -13.11 -11.95 -5.73
CA TYR A 118 -13.65 -10.82 -4.98
C TYR A 118 -13.91 -9.61 -5.88
N VAL A 119 -15.15 -9.12 -5.80
CA VAL A 119 -15.65 -7.92 -6.46
C VAL A 119 -16.43 -7.15 -5.40
N GLY A 120 -16.02 -5.91 -5.09
CA GLY A 120 -16.70 -5.08 -4.08
C GLY A 120 -18.06 -4.56 -4.54
N GLU A 121 -18.86 -4.05 -3.60
CA GLU A 121 -20.17 -3.44 -3.86
C GLU A 121 -20.08 -2.05 -4.53
N GLU A 122 -18.88 -1.45 -4.54
CA GLU A 122 -18.59 -0.12 -5.11
C GLU A 122 -17.47 -0.21 -6.17
N PHE A 123 -17.47 0.71 -7.14
CA PHE A 123 -16.35 0.85 -8.08
C PHE A 123 -15.16 1.48 -7.34
N GLN A 124 -14.13 0.68 -7.07
CA GLN A 124 -12.95 1.17 -6.36
C GLN A 124 -12.08 2.04 -7.26
N VAL A 125 -11.69 3.21 -6.74
CA VAL A 125 -10.77 4.15 -7.38
C VAL A 125 -9.53 4.25 -6.51
N GLY A 126 -8.36 4.01 -7.09
CA GLY A 126 -7.06 4.03 -6.42
C GLY A 126 -6.04 4.87 -7.20
N HIS A 127 -5.03 5.42 -6.52
CA HIS A 127 -4.05 6.30 -7.15
C HIS A 127 -2.63 6.12 -6.60
N ALA A 128 -1.64 6.53 -7.38
CA ALA A 128 -0.25 6.58 -6.96
C ALA A 128 0.48 7.77 -7.60
N VAL A 129 1.27 8.48 -6.82
CA VAL A 129 2.24 9.47 -7.33
C VAL A 129 3.49 8.74 -7.79
N LEU A 130 3.92 9.01 -9.03
CA LEU A 130 5.10 8.43 -9.66
C LEU A 130 6.03 9.54 -10.15
N ILE A 131 7.33 9.30 -10.14
CA ILE A 131 8.31 10.21 -10.76
C ILE A 131 8.99 9.46 -11.92
N SER A 132 8.86 9.99 -13.13
CA SER A 132 9.51 9.44 -14.32
C SER A 132 10.40 10.50 -14.97
N ARG A 133 11.70 10.21 -15.05
CA ARG A 133 12.73 11.08 -15.65
C ARG A 133 12.79 12.51 -15.06
N GLY A 134 12.34 12.68 -13.82
CA GLY A 134 12.29 13.97 -13.11
C GLY A 134 10.96 14.72 -13.24
N THR A 135 9.99 14.21 -14.00
CA THR A 135 8.62 14.74 -14.05
C THR A 135 7.72 13.92 -13.12
N PRO A 136 6.92 14.56 -12.24
CA PRO A 136 5.94 13.87 -11.42
C PRO A 136 4.64 13.61 -12.21
N TYR A 137 4.02 12.47 -11.93
CA TYR A 137 2.81 11.99 -12.57
C TYR A 137 1.85 11.41 -11.53
N LEU A 138 0.56 11.69 -11.66
CA LEU A 138 -0.49 10.97 -10.96
C LEU A 138 -0.95 9.80 -11.83
N ARG A 139 -0.71 8.58 -11.38
CA ARG A 139 -1.33 7.37 -11.95
C ARG A 139 -2.68 7.15 -11.26
N LEU A 140 -3.72 7.06 -12.07
CA LEU A 140 -5.10 6.83 -11.66
C LEU A 140 -5.50 5.41 -12.04
N SER A 141 -6.35 4.78 -11.23
CA SER A 141 -6.90 3.46 -11.54
C SER A 141 -8.33 3.29 -11.06
N VAL A 142 -9.14 2.55 -11.82
CA VAL A 142 -10.53 2.22 -11.46
C VAL A 142 -10.79 0.74 -11.72
N ARG A 143 -11.31 0.03 -10.72
CA ARG A 143 -11.89 -1.33 -10.88
C ARG A 143 -13.29 -1.16 -11.47
N PRO A 144 -13.54 -1.48 -12.75
CA PRO A 144 -14.75 -1.09 -13.46
C PRO A 144 -15.86 -2.17 -13.40
N ILE A 145 -15.81 -3.04 -12.39
CA ILE A 145 -16.80 -4.09 -12.14
C ILE A 145 -17.14 -4.02 -10.65
N ARG A 146 -18.44 -4.10 -10.32
CA ARG A 146 -18.96 -4.15 -8.94
C ARG A 146 -20.04 -5.22 -8.79
N MET A 147 -20.25 -5.70 -7.58
CA MET A 147 -21.48 -6.37 -7.16
C MET A 147 -22.55 -5.34 -6.82
N LYS A 148 -23.82 -5.70 -6.98
CA LYS A 148 -24.98 -4.87 -6.64
C LYS A 148 -26.15 -5.77 -6.28
N GLY A 149 -26.27 -6.08 -4.99
CA GLY A 149 -27.06 -7.24 -4.57
C GLY A 149 -26.48 -8.52 -5.17
N GLU A 150 -27.34 -9.36 -5.75
CA GLU A 150 -26.96 -10.65 -6.34
C GLU A 150 -26.45 -10.55 -7.80
N SER A 151 -26.38 -9.33 -8.38
CA SER A 151 -25.93 -9.11 -9.76
C SER A 151 -24.57 -8.41 -9.85
N TYR A 152 -23.91 -8.56 -10.99
CA TYR A 152 -22.66 -7.86 -11.33
C TYR A 152 -22.92 -6.80 -12.40
N GLU A 153 -22.50 -5.56 -12.13
CA GLU A 153 -22.51 -4.44 -13.08
C GLU A 153 -21.09 -4.10 -13.52
N ARG A 154 -20.94 -3.69 -14.78
CA ARG A 154 -19.70 -3.11 -15.32
C ARG A 154 -19.90 -1.65 -15.74
N LEU A 155 -18.84 -0.87 -15.57
CA LEU A 155 -18.77 0.54 -15.93
C LEU A 155 -18.66 0.70 -17.45
N ILE A 156 -19.47 1.58 -18.04
CA ILE A 156 -19.41 1.92 -19.48
C ILE A 156 -18.76 3.29 -19.65
N SER A 157 -19.13 4.27 -18.82
CA SER A 157 -18.46 5.56 -18.74
C SER A 157 -18.68 6.22 -17.38
N ALA A 158 -17.81 7.17 -17.04
CA ALA A 158 -17.91 8.05 -15.88
C ALA A 158 -16.97 9.26 -16.09
N SER A 159 -16.96 10.20 -15.14
CA SER A 159 -15.92 11.21 -14.99
C SER A 159 -15.17 10.98 -13.68
N LEU A 160 -13.84 10.92 -13.72
CA LEU A 160 -13.00 10.99 -12.52
C LEU A 160 -12.77 12.45 -12.18
N LYS A 161 -13.37 12.94 -11.11
CA LYS A 161 -13.11 14.27 -10.58
C LYS A 161 -11.93 14.23 -9.61
N LEU A 162 -10.94 15.10 -9.84
CA LEU A 162 -9.66 15.14 -9.13
C LEU A 162 -9.56 16.44 -8.31
N GLU A 163 -9.33 16.29 -7.01
CA GLU A 163 -9.07 17.41 -6.10
C GLU A 163 -7.66 17.26 -5.52
N ILE A 164 -6.69 17.96 -6.12
CA ILE A 164 -5.25 17.87 -5.77
C ILE A 164 -4.84 19.07 -4.91
N ASN A 165 -4.50 18.81 -3.65
CA ASN A 165 -3.88 19.75 -2.74
C ASN A 165 -2.36 19.66 -2.88
N TYR A 166 -1.74 20.62 -3.57
CA TYR A 166 -0.28 20.74 -3.61
C TYR A 166 0.24 21.20 -2.24
N ILE A 167 0.95 20.31 -1.54
CA ILE A 167 1.58 20.61 -0.26
C ILE A 167 2.86 21.36 -0.59
N ALA A 168 2.88 22.66 -0.31
CA ALA A 168 4.09 23.45 -0.47
C ALA A 168 5.25 22.79 0.30
N GLU A 169 6.40 22.62 -0.34
CA GLU A 169 7.64 22.40 0.42
C GLU A 169 7.77 23.56 1.41
N GLY A 170 7.89 23.24 2.71
CA GLY A 170 8.39 24.23 3.66
C GLY A 170 9.75 24.74 3.21
N GLU A 171 10.20 25.90 3.73
CA GLU A 171 11.57 26.33 3.49
C GLU A 171 12.52 25.16 3.75
N ASN A 172 13.44 24.91 2.82
CA ASN A 172 14.30 23.74 2.85
C ASN A 172 15.25 23.83 4.06
N GLU A 173 14.78 23.40 5.23
CA GLU A 173 15.61 22.80 6.26
C GLU A 173 16.40 21.69 5.56
N LEU A 174 17.66 21.99 5.25
CA LEU A 174 18.63 21.11 4.62
C LEU A 174 18.50 19.73 5.24
N LYS A 175 17.83 18.77 4.55
CA LYS A 175 17.35 17.50 5.14
C LYS A 175 18.44 16.91 6.03
N SER A 176 18.25 17.09 7.35
CA SER A 176 19.35 16.95 8.32
C SER A 176 19.89 15.53 8.21
N GLY A 177 21.11 15.40 7.67
CA GLY A 177 21.61 14.15 7.11
C GLY A 177 21.63 13.07 8.17
N ASN A 178 20.60 12.23 8.14
CA ASN A 178 20.05 11.40 9.23
C ASN A 178 20.55 11.82 10.62
N SER A 179 19.73 12.53 11.39
CA SER A 179 20.05 12.86 12.79
C SER A 179 20.08 11.60 13.67
N PHE A 180 21.21 10.88 13.63
CA PHE A 180 21.48 9.69 14.43
C PHE A 180 21.35 9.99 15.93
N ALA A 181 20.89 9.02 16.70
CA ALA A 181 20.93 9.10 18.16
C ALA A 181 22.39 9.20 18.63
N TYR A 182 22.70 10.18 19.48
CA TYR A 182 24.06 10.36 20.03
C TYR A 182 24.53 9.12 20.83
N GLU A 183 23.58 8.47 21.49
CA GLU A 183 23.74 7.20 22.21
C GLU A 183 22.40 6.46 22.16
N SER A 184 22.41 5.13 21.99
CA SER A 184 21.18 4.33 22.00
C SER A 184 20.57 4.26 23.40
N VAL A 185 19.23 4.22 23.49
CA VAL A 185 18.52 3.97 24.75
C VAL A 185 18.98 2.69 25.44
N LEU A 186 19.44 1.68 24.70
CA LEU A 186 19.95 0.41 25.23
C LEU A 186 21.31 0.51 25.94
N ALA A 187 22.05 1.62 25.78
CA ALA A 187 23.40 1.77 26.37
C ALA A 187 23.40 1.88 27.90
N SER A 188 22.25 2.16 28.52
CA SER A 188 22.11 2.33 29.97
C SER A 188 20.75 1.84 30.49
N GLY A 189 20.72 1.39 31.75
CA GLY A 189 19.53 0.83 32.41
C GLY A 189 19.38 -0.68 32.22
N ASN A 190 18.41 -1.27 32.93
CA ASN A 190 18.10 -2.70 32.86
C ASN A 190 17.05 -2.97 31.76
N TRP A 191 17.34 -3.93 30.88
CA TRP A 191 16.57 -4.17 29.65
C TRP A 191 16.19 -5.64 29.49
N TYR A 192 14.90 -5.91 29.27
CA TYR A 192 14.33 -7.26 29.17
C TYR A 192 13.69 -7.43 27.79
N LYS A 193 14.23 -8.32 26.95
CA LYS A 193 13.75 -8.58 25.58
C LYS A 193 12.56 -9.55 25.62
N LEU A 194 11.44 -9.17 25.01
CA LEU A 194 10.28 -10.06 24.81
C LEU A 194 10.12 -10.41 23.33
N ARG A 195 9.58 -11.62 23.09
CA ARG A 195 9.19 -12.13 21.79
C ARG A 195 7.69 -11.94 21.59
N ILE A 196 7.33 -11.47 20.41
CA ILE A 196 5.96 -11.14 19.99
C ILE A 196 5.66 -12.00 18.76
N PRO A 197 4.92 -13.12 18.89
CA PRO A 197 4.60 -14.00 17.77
C PRO A 197 3.52 -13.43 16.86
N GLU A 198 2.60 -12.62 17.41
CA GLU A 198 1.41 -12.13 16.69
C GLU A 198 1.16 -10.63 16.98
N SER A 199 0.48 -9.94 16.06
CA SER A 199 0.06 -8.55 16.26
C SER A 199 -1.14 -8.49 17.20
N GLY A 200 -1.05 -7.73 18.31
CA GLY A 200 -2.13 -7.67 19.28
C GLY A 200 -1.87 -6.80 20.51
N VAL A 201 -2.86 -6.77 21.42
CA VAL A 201 -2.74 -6.14 22.74
C VAL A 201 -2.31 -7.18 23.76
N TYR A 202 -1.14 -6.98 24.36
CA TYR A 202 -0.53 -7.86 25.34
C TYR A 202 -0.72 -7.33 26.76
N ARG A 203 -0.73 -8.24 27.73
CA ARG A 203 -0.80 -7.97 29.17
C ARG A 203 0.45 -8.49 29.86
N LEU A 204 1.01 -7.70 30.80
CA LEU A 204 2.05 -8.14 31.73
C LEU A 204 1.60 -7.82 33.16
N GLY A 205 1.41 -8.85 33.98
CA GLY A 205 1.16 -8.73 35.41
C GLY A 205 2.41 -8.99 36.26
N ALA A 206 2.24 -8.98 37.58
CA ALA A 206 3.37 -9.12 38.52
C ALA A 206 4.16 -10.43 38.32
N ALA A 207 3.47 -11.54 38.07
CA ALA A 207 4.09 -12.84 37.83
C ALA A 207 4.99 -12.85 36.57
N ASP A 208 4.59 -12.16 35.50
CA ASP A 208 5.37 -12.08 34.26
C ASP A 208 6.65 -11.26 34.49
N LEU A 209 6.55 -10.13 35.18
CA LEU A 209 7.70 -9.29 35.55
C LEU A 209 8.65 -10.05 36.49
N GLN A 210 8.13 -10.77 37.48
CA GLN A 210 8.93 -11.62 38.38
C GLN A 210 9.64 -12.76 37.62
N ALA A 211 8.98 -13.38 36.63
CA ALA A 211 9.59 -14.40 35.78
C ALA A 211 10.72 -13.84 34.88
N MET A 212 10.69 -12.56 34.55
CA MET A 212 11.80 -11.84 33.89
C MET A 212 12.94 -11.46 34.86
N GLY A 213 12.76 -11.66 36.17
CA GLY A 213 13.71 -11.26 37.21
C GLY A 213 13.52 -9.82 37.74
N ILE A 214 12.41 -9.16 37.43
CA ILE A 214 12.10 -7.80 37.90
C ILE A 214 11.48 -7.88 39.31
N ALA A 215 12.09 -7.17 40.26
CA ALA A 215 11.64 -7.13 41.66
C ALA A 215 10.42 -6.19 41.85
N THR A 216 9.21 -6.72 41.64
CA THR A 216 7.95 -5.92 41.71
C THR A 216 7.72 -5.25 43.07
N ALA A 217 8.13 -5.89 44.16
CA ALA A 217 8.00 -5.36 45.53
C ALA A 217 8.75 -4.03 45.80
N THR A 218 9.64 -3.61 44.90
CA THR A 218 10.32 -2.29 44.92
C THR A 218 10.15 -1.52 43.60
N LEU A 219 9.24 -1.98 42.73
CA LEU A 219 8.98 -1.38 41.43
C LEU A 219 7.89 -0.32 41.55
N ASP A 220 8.24 0.92 41.23
CA ASP A 220 7.25 1.95 40.95
C ASP A 220 6.66 1.69 39.54
N PRO A 221 5.36 1.32 39.40
CA PRO A 221 4.71 1.08 38.11
C PRO A 221 4.84 2.26 37.14
N ARG A 222 4.95 3.50 37.65
CA ARG A 222 5.09 4.72 36.84
C ARG A 222 6.39 4.72 36.02
N ASN A 223 7.43 4.01 36.48
CA ASN A 223 8.72 3.87 35.79
C ASN A 223 8.75 2.77 34.72
N ILE A 224 7.69 1.96 34.56
CA ILE A 224 7.67 0.93 33.51
C ILE A 224 7.56 1.58 32.13
N ARG A 225 8.43 1.12 31.23
CA ARG A 225 8.56 1.54 29.83
C ARG A 225 8.59 0.33 28.92
N ILE A 226 7.98 0.45 27.75
CA ILE A 226 8.09 -0.54 26.67
C ILE A 226 8.58 0.18 25.41
N TYR A 227 9.51 -0.44 24.71
CA TYR A 227 10.17 0.08 23.52
C TYR A 227 10.13 -0.94 22.37
N GLY A 228 9.97 -0.47 21.14
CA GLY A 228 9.94 -1.31 19.94
C GLY A 228 9.67 -0.50 18.68
N ASN A 229 10.17 -0.96 17.53
CA ASN A 229 10.11 -0.24 16.26
C ASN A 229 9.09 -0.87 15.28
N GLY A 230 7.98 -1.37 15.81
CA GLY A 230 7.00 -2.18 15.07
C GLY A 230 7.39 -3.65 14.97
N GLY A 231 6.87 -4.31 13.93
CA GLY A 231 7.18 -5.69 13.55
C GLY A 231 7.25 -5.83 12.03
N GLY A 232 7.20 -7.07 11.54
CA GLY A 232 7.28 -7.37 10.11
C GLY A 232 8.69 -7.37 9.52
N LEU A 233 8.76 -7.44 8.19
CA LEU A 233 10.01 -7.41 7.43
C LEU A 233 10.53 -5.97 7.26
N LEU A 234 11.85 -5.76 7.37
CA LEU A 234 12.46 -4.47 7.06
C LEU A 234 12.30 -4.14 5.56
N PRO A 235 11.83 -2.93 5.19
CA PRO A 235 11.66 -2.56 3.78
C PRO A 235 12.96 -2.66 2.97
N GLU A 236 12.89 -3.19 1.75
CA GLU A 236 14.06 -3.33 0.87
C GLU A 236 14.51 -1.99 0.25
N ASN A 237 13.63 -0.98 0.19
CA ASN A 237 13.97 0.35 -0.29
C ASN A 237 14.87 1.06 0.74
N ASN A 238 16.11 1.35 0.38
CA ASN A 238 17.06 2.07 1.24
C ASN A 238 16.53 3.43 1.72
N GLN A 239 15.73 4.14 0.91
CA GLN A 239 15.13 5.43 1.27
C GLN A 239 13.84 5.32 2.12
N ALA A 240 13.34 4.11 2.39
CA ALA A 240 12.20 3.94 3.29
C ALA A 240 12.55 4.43 4.71
N PHE A 241 11.58 5.08 5.36
CA PHE A 241 11.74 5.52 6.74
C PHE A 241 12.00 4.33 7.67
N ARG A 242 12.96 4.52 8.59
CA ARG A 242 13.26 3.60 9.70
C ARG A 242 13.60 4.45 10.92
N HIS A 243 13.20 3.98 12.10
CA HIS A 243 13.71 4.54 13.36
C HIS A 243 15.16 4.10 13.57
N ASP A 244 16.02 5.06 13.90
CA ASP A 244 17.46 4.84 14.11
C ASP A 244 17.77 4.04 15.39
N ASP A 245 17.00 4.33 16.45
CA ASP A 245 17.08 3.69 17.76
C ASP A 245 15.66 3.26 18.20
N LEU A 246 15.53 2.58 19.34
CA LEU A 246 14.23 2.10 19.81
C LEU A 246 13.29 3.22 20.27
N VAL A 247 12.10 3.27 19.69
CA VAL A 247 11.02 4.19 20.08
C VAL A 247 10.24 3.65 21.27
N GLN A 248 9.81 4.56 22.16
CA GLN A 248 8.97 4.20 23.31
C GLN A 248 7.50 4.08 22.90
N ASN A 249 6.90 2.92 23.17
CA ASN A 249 5.47 2.66 22.95
C ASN A 249 4.65 3.26 24.10
N PRO A 250 3.50 3.90 23.82
CA PRO A 250 2.52 4.25 24.84
C PRO A 250 1.96 2.98 25.50
N ILE A 251 1.84 2.97 26.83
CA ILE A 251 1.24 1.86 27.59
C ILE A 251 0.10 2.34 28.47
N VAL A 252 -0.80 1.44 28.87
CA VAL A 252 -1.67 1.61 30.04
C VAL A 252 -1.01 0.87 31.20
N VAL A 253 -1.03 1.42 32.40
CA VAL A 253 -0.76 0.64 33.63
C VAL A 253 -1.97 0.81 34.54
N VAL A 254 -2.49 -0.32 35.03
CA VAL A 254 -3.63 -0.37 35.95
C VAL A 254 -3.08 -0.63 37.34
N GLY A 255 -3.45 0.22 38.32
CA GLY A 255 -2.92 0.19 39.68
C GLY A 255 -1.68 1.06 39.92
N GLU A 256 -1.34 2.00 39.02
CA GLU A 256 -0.12 2.83 39.18
C GLU A 256 -0.22 3.99 40.18
N GLU A 257 -1.37 4.14 40.84
CA GLU A 257 -1.68 5.28 41.71
C GLU A 257 -0.89 5.28 43.03
N ASP A 258 -0.70 4.13 43.68
CA ASP A 258 -0.01 4.04 44.99
C ASP A 258 1.54 4.01 44.86
N GLY A 259 2.05 3.58 43.71
CA GLY A 259 3.47 3.47 43.43
C GLY A 259 4.12 2.13 43.78
N VAL A 260 3.36 1.05 43.98
CA VAL A 260 3.87 -0.29 44.31
C VAL A 260 3.23 -1.35 43.42
N PHE A 261 4.00 -1.96 42.51
CA PHE A 261 3.47 -2.98 41.59
C PHE A 261 3.06 -4.27 42.35
N ASN A 262 1.76 -4.42 42.60
CA ASN A 262 1.15 -5.54 43.32
C ASN A 262 0.54 -6.61 42.38
N ASP A 263 0.06 -7.73 42.95
CA ASP A 263 -0.39 -8.90 42.19
C ASP A 263 -1.61 -8.65 41.28
N ASN A 264 -2.40 -7.61 41.55
CA ASN A 264 -3.55 -7.25 40.71
C ASN A 264 -3.17 -6.31 39.56
N ASP A 265 -2.00 -5.68 39.62
CA ASP A 265 -1.58 -4.66 38.67
C ASP A 265 -1.13 -5.28 37.36
N TYR A 266 -1.31 -4.53 36.28
CA TYR A 266 -0.85 -4.96 34.97
C TYR A 266 -0.62 -3.81 34.00
N VAL A 267 0.34 -4.04 33.11
CA VAL A 267 0.60 -3.22 31.93
C VAL A 267 -0.20 -3.77 30.75
N LEU A 268 -0.85 -2.89 29.98
CA LEU A 268 -1.35 -3.21 28.63
C LEU A 268 -0.57 -2.39 27.59
N PHE A 269 -0.23 -3.03 26.48
CA PHE A 269 0.43 -2.39 25.34
C PHE A 269 0.05 -3.09 24.03
N TYR A 270 0.09 -2.35 22.92
CA TYR A 270 0.05 -2.96 21.60
C TYR A 270 1.47 -3.31 21.14
N ALA A 271 1.62 -4.48 20.52
CA ALA A 271 2.81 -4.88 19.81
C ALA A 271 2.44 -5.55 18.48
N GLN A 272 3.29 -5.36 17.48
CA GLN A 272 3.11 -5.89 16.13
C GLN A 272 3.98 -7.15 15.97
N GLY A 273 3.43 -8.17 15.31
CA GLY A 273 4.10 -9.44 15.04
C GLY A 273 4.96 -9.42 13.76
N PRO A 274 5.64 -10.54 13.45
CA PRO A 274 6.46 -10.73 12.25
C PRO A 274 5.63 -10.85 10.97
N LEU A 275 4.35 -11.19 11.09
CA LEU A 275 3.39 -11.26 10.00
C LEU A 275 2.64 -9.92 9.89
N LEU A 276 2.73 -9.29 8.72
CA LEU A 276 1.98 -8.09 8.36
C LEU A 276 0.80 -8.42 7.43
N TRP A 277 -0.22 -7.57 7.43
CA TRP A 277 -1.31 -7.61 6.43
C TRP A 277 -1.44 -6.23 5.78
N GLU A 278 -1.41 -6.19 4.45
CA GLU A 278 -1.56 -4.98 3.64
C GLU A 278 -2.79 -5.08 2.73
N TYR A 279 -3.52 -3.98 2.54
CA TYR A 279 -4.65 -3.95 1.62
C TYR A 279 -4.17 -3.70 0.18
N ASN A 280 -4.33 -4.68 -0.69
CA ASN A 280 -3.93 -4.59 -2.09
C ASN A 280 -5.09 -4.04 -2.94
N GLU A 281 -5.09 -2.73 -3.21
CA GLU A 281 -6.15 -2.04 -3.98
C GLU A 281 -6.44 -2.68 -5.35
N SER A 282 -5.44 -3.26 -6.01
CA SER A 282 -5.60 -3.87 -7.35
C SER A 282 -6.40 -5.17 -7.32
N THR A 283 -6.34 -5.93 -6.23
CA THR A 283 -7.13 -7.15 -5.99
C THR A 283 -8.38 -6.90 -5.14
N SER A 284 -8.39 -5.80 -4.38
CA SER A 284 -9.30 -5.50 -3.27
C SER A 284 -9.20 -6.48 -2.09
N LEU A 285 -8.11 -7.23 -1.97
CA LEU A 285 -7.90 -8.21 -0.89
C LEU A 285 -6.81 -7.76 0.08
N TYR A 286 -6.90 -8.20 1.32
CA TYR A 286 -5.76 -8.18 2.23
C TYR A 286 -4.79 -9.30 1.82
N VAL A 287 -3.50 -8.95 1.69
CA VAL A 287 -2.40 -9.88 1.45
C VAL A 287 -1.47 -9.86 2.66
N HIS A 288 -0.97 -11.03 3.06
CA HIS A 288 -0.01 -11.11 4.16
C HIS A 288 1.42 -10.95 3.66
N GLN A 289 2.33 -10.59 4.56
CA GLN A 289 3.78 -10.68 4.37
C GLN A 289 4.39 -11.32 5.62
N ASN A 290 4.93 -12.54 5.45
CA ASN A 290 5.71 -13.22 6.48
C ASN A 290 7.13 -12.63 6.54
N ASN A 291 7.73 -12.61 7.73
CA ASN A 291 9.14 -12.27 7.91
C ASN A 291 10.02 -13.53 7.73
N ALA A 292 10.58 -13.73 6.55
CA ALA A 292 11.42 -14.88 6.17
C ALA A 292 12.79 -14.98 6.91
N TYR A 293 12.91 -14.42 8.11
CA TYR A 293 14.14 -14.34 8.90
C TYR A 293 13.97 -14.47 10.43
N ASP A 294 12.77 -14.26 11.01
CA ASP A 294 12.51 -14.40 12.46
C ASP A 294 11.00 -14.58 12.72
N ASP A 295 10.63 -15.69 13.36
CA ASP A 295 9.25 -16.04 13.76
C ASP A 295 8.70 -15.14 14.88
N TYR A 296 9.49 -14.17 15.35
CA TYR A 296 9.11 -13.25 16.41
C TYR A 296 9.52 -11.80 16.09
N SER A 297 8.58 -10.89 16.22
CA SER A 297 8.93 -9.48 16.46
C SER A 297 9.39 -9.29 17.90
N HIS A 298 10.09 -8.19 18.17
CA HIS A 298 10.84 -8.05 19.41
C HIS A 298 10.69 -6.67 20.04
N ILE A 299 10.29 -6.65 21.32
CA ILE A 299 10.16 -5.44 22.14
C ILE A 299 11.05 -5.53 23.38
N TYR A 300 11.27 -4.39 24.03
CA TYR A 300 12.19 -4.27 25.16
C TYR A 300 11.51 -3.52 26.31
N VAL A 301 11.45 -4.17 27.48
CA VAL A 301 10.94 -3.57 28.72
C VAL A 301 12.10 -2.92 29.48
N ASN A 302 11.86 -1.74 30.04
CA ASN A 302 12.77 -1.03 30.94
C ASN A 302 11.99 -0.49 32.15
N VAL A 303 12.65 -0.40 33.31
CA VAL A 303 11.99 -0.08 34.60
C VAL A 303 12.74 0.95 35.47
N ASP A 304 13.91 1.41 35.06
CA ASP A 304 14.84 2.17 35.90
C ASP A 304 15.31 3.51 35.31
N ARG A 305 14.93 3.84 34.06
CA ARG A 305 15.29 5.13 33.41
C ARG A 305 14.27 6.26 33.67
N GLY A 306 13.37 6.09 34.63
CA GLY A 306 12.34 7.05 35.06
C GLY A 306 10.96 6.86 34.42
N PRO A 307 10.03 7.83 34.56
CA PRO A 307 8.62 7.66 34.19
C PRO A 307 8.37 7.22 32.74
N GLY A 308 7.34 6.41 32.51
CA GLY A 308 7.02 5.85 31.20
C GLY A 308 5.92 6.59 30.41
N LYS A 309 5.98 6.48 29.08
CA LYS A 309 4.99 7.05 28.15
C LYS A 309 3.64 6.36 28.32
N ARG A 310 2.59 7.11 28.68
CA ARG A 310 1.23 6.60 28.84
C ARG A 310 0.35 6.90 27.62
N ILE A 311 -0.61 6.02 27.33
CA ILE A 311 -1.70 6.33 26.39
C ILE A 311 -2.45 7.57 26.89
N GLN A 312 -2.73 8.52 25.99
CA GLN A 312 -3.45 9.76 26.31
C GLN A 312 -4.93 9.59 26.04
N THR A 313 -5.78 10.14 26.90
CA THR A 313 -7.24 10.14 26.68
C THR A 313 -7.59 11.15 25.60
N GLN A 314 -8.05 10.69 24.44
CA GLN A 314 -8.57 11.55 23.38
C GLN A 314 -10.07 11.82 23.62
N GLN A 315 -10.51 13.06 23.38
CA GLN A 315 -11.92 13.41 23.43
C GLN A 315 -12.67 12.73 22.27
N GLN A 316 -13.78 12.07 22.57
CA GLN A 316 -14.64 11.46 21.54
C GLN A 316 -15.25 12.53 20.62
N ALA A 317 -15.32 12.23 19.33
CA ALA A 317 -15.96 13.10 18.35
C ALA A 317 -17.47 13.25 18.63
N SER A 318 -17.98 14.47 18.55
CA SER A 318 -19.39 14.79 18.80
C SER A 318 -20.15 15.09 17.49
N GLY A 319 -21.33 14.50 17.33
CA GLY A 319 -22.22 14.73 16.19
C GLY A 319 -22.81 13.43 15.64
N THR A 320 -23.53 13.52 14.52
CA THR A 320 -24.00 12.34 13.78
C THR A 320 -22.86 11.79 12.93
N PRO A 321 -22.54 10.48 12.99
CA PRO A 321 -21.54 9.88 12.11
C PRO A 321 -21.92 10.02 10.62
N ALA A 322 -20.96 10.43 9.78
CA ALA A 322 -21.16 10.52 8.33
C ALA A 322 -21.26 9.13 7.66
N ARG A 323 -20.68 8.11 8.30
CA ARG A 323 -20.79 6.69 7.94
C ARG A 323 -20.96 5.89 9.22
N ILE A 324 -21.79 4.85 9.18
CA ILE A 324 -21.86 3.81 10.21
C ILE A 324 -21.21 2.55 9.62
N ILE A 325 -20.38 1.87 10.40
CA ILE A 325 -19.71 0.62 10.00
C ILE A 325 -20.18 -0.45 11.00
N THR A 326 -20.84 -1.49 10.49
CA THR A 326 -21.45 -2.59 11.26
C THR A 326 -20.68 -3.90 11.14
N ASP A 327 -19.81 -4.00 10.13
CA ASP A 327 -19.11 -5.18 9.67
C ASP A 327 -17.80 -4.74 9.02
N PHE A 328 -16.79 -5.60 9.07
CA PHE A 328 -15.45 -5.36 8.53
C PHE A 328 -14.87 -6.67 7.96
N PRO A 329 -13.91 -6.61 7.01
CA PRO A 329 -13.18 -7.79 6.57
C PRO A 329 -12.25 -8.28 7.68
N ASP A 330 -12.46 -9.53 8.12
CA ASP A 330 -11.57 -10.25 9.02
C ASP A 330 -10.76 -11.29 8.21
N TYR A 331 -9.55 -11.65 8.67
CA TYR A 331 -8.63 -12.49 7.93
C TYR A 331 -7.81 -13.42 8.84
N LEU A 332 -7.55 -14.63 8.35
CA LEU A 332 -6.72 -15.64 9.00
C LEU A 332 -5.81 -16.28 7.95
N LEU A 333 -4.63 -16.73 8.37
CA LEU A 333 -3.69 -17.49 7.54
C LEU A 333 -3.53 -18.89 8.13
N HIS A 334 -3.25 -19.86 7.26
CA HIS A 334 -2.57 -21.10 7.60
C HIS A 334 -1.35 -21.21 6.70
N GLU A 335 -0.16 -21.16 7.29
CA GLU A 335 1.15 -21.36 6.65
C GLU A 335 2.11 -21.85 7.75
N GLU A 336 3.04 -22.74 7.40
CA GLU A 336 4.00 -23.35 8.33
C GLU A 336 5.48 -23.22 7.86
N ASP A 337 5.74 -22.62 6.69
CA ASP A 337 7.06 -22.24 6.16
C ASP A 337 8.12 -23.39 6.18
N ILE A 338 7.67 -24.66 6.03
CA ILE A 338 8.50 -25.86 6.23
C ILE A 338 9.47 -26.15 5.07
N TYR A 339 9.02 -25.99 3.82
CA TYR A 339 9.73 -26.48 2.63
C TYR A 339 10.07 -25.34 1.65
N ASN A 340 11.37 -25.14 1.39
CA ASN A 340 11.84 -24.34 0.26
C ASN A 340 12.27 -25.29 -0.89
N LEU A 341 11.50 -25.35 -1.97
CA LEU A 341 11.68 -26.33 -3.05
C LEU A 341 13.06 -26.31 -3.71
N THR A 342 13.65 -25.12 -3.86
CA THR A 342 14.96 -24.93 -4.53
C THR A 342 16.11 -24.71 -3.53
N ASN A 343 15.85 -24.87 -2.23
CA ASN A 343 16.75 -24.52 -1.12
C ASN A 343 17.39 -23.11 -1.28
N THR A 344 16.66 -22.17 -1.88
CA THR A 344 17.12 -20.84 -2.30
C THR A 344 15.97 -19.83 -2.37
N GLY A 345 16.27 -18.54 -2.25
CA GLY A 345 15.25 -17.49 -2.24
C GLY A 345 14.55 -17.35 -0.88
N ARG A 346 13.29 -16.88 -0.89
CA ARG A 346 12.47 -16.67 0.32
C ARG A 346 11.05 -17.26 0.23
N THR A 347 10.77 -18.07 -0.79
CA THR A 347 9.47 -18.75 -0.93
C THR A 347 9.55 -20.07 -0.16
N TRP A 348 8.63 -20.25 0.78
CA TRP A 348 8.49 -21.44 1.61
C TRP A 348 7.03 -21.92 1.53
N TYR A 349 6.81 -23.18 1.89
CA TYR A 349 5.50 -23.84 1.86
C TYR A 349 5.40 -24.85 3.01
N GLY A 350 4.32 -24.85 3.77
CA GLY A 350 4.06 -25.84 4.83
C GLY A 350 3.58 -27.19 4.29
N ASP A 351 2.39 -27.20 3.68
CA ASP A 351 1.63 -28.44 3.49
C ASP A 351 2.01 -29.28 2.26
N LEU A 352 2.79 -30.34 2.47
CA LEU A 352 3.04 -31.37 1.45
C LEU A 352 1.79 -32.22 1.15
N PHE A 353 1.47 -32.43 -0.13
CA PHE A 353 0.38 -33.32 -0.62
C PHE A 353 0.96 -34.46 -1.47
N ASP A 354 1.37 -35.56 -0.83
CA ASP A 354 2.06 -36.68 -1.48
C ASP A 354 1.24 -37.99 -1.52
N VAL A 355 1.13 -38.69 -0.40
CA VAL A 355 0.31 -39.89 -0.19
C VAL A 355 -1.10 -39.47 0.25
N ASN A 356 -1.19 -38.39 1.02
CA ASN A 356 -2.45 -37.81 1.50
C ASN A 356 -2.81 -36.59 0.65
N LEU A 357 -3.50 -36.82 -0.47
CA LEU A 357 -3.99 -35.78 -1.39
C LEU A 357 -5.22 -35.01 -0.86
N THR A 358 -5.40 -34.93 0.45
CA THR A 358 -6.55 -34.25 1.09
C THR A 358 -6.16 -33.82 2.51
N LYS A 359 -6.40 -32.56 2.84
CA LYS A 359 -6.18 -31.96 4.16
C LYS A 359 -7.40 -31.11 4.55
N ASN A 360 -7.63 -30.96 5.85
CA ASN A 360 -8.76 -30.20 6.40
C ASN A 360 -8.23 -29.07 7.28
N PHE A 361 -8.49 -27.83 6.89
CA PHE A 361 -8.13 -26.63 7.64
C PHE A 361 -9.37 -26.05 8.31
N THR A 362 -9.24 -25.51 9.53
CA THR A 362 -10.37 -25.00 10.32
C THR A 362 -10.09 -23.55 10.73
N PHE A 363 -10.85 -22.62 10.16
CA PHE A 363 -10.79 -21.19 10.48
C PHE A 363 -12.00 -20.79 11.32
N ASN A 364 -11.80 -19.97 12.36
CA ASN A 364 -12.84 -19.57 13.30
C ASN A 364 -12.95 -18.04 13.40
N PHE A 365 -13.91 -17.48 12.68
CA PHE A 365 -14.18 -16.04 12.63
C PHE A 365 -15.27 -15.64 13.64
N PRO A 366 -14.93 -14.93 14.74
CA PRO A 366 -15.91 -14.52 15.74
C PRO A 366 -16.84 -13.43 15.18
N GLY A 367 -18.16 -13.61 15.34
CA GLY A 367 -19.15 -12.62 14.87
C GLY A 367 -19.44 -12.66 13.36
N LEU A 368 -19.06 -13.74 12.66
CA LEU A 368 -19.24 -13.92 11.21
C LEU A 368 -20.66 -13.58 10.70
N VAL A 369 -20.73 -12.65 9.74
CA VAL A 369 -21.99 -12.26 9.07
C VAL A 369 -22.27 -13.22 7.91
N THR A 370 -23.09 -14.25 8.16
CA THR A 370 -23.32 -15.37 7.22
C THR A 370 -24.02 -15.01 5.90
N SER A 371 -24.38 -13.74 5.68
CA SER A 371 -24.94 -13.24 4.42
C SER A 371 -23.91 -12.50 3.55
N LYS A 372 -22.65 -12.39 3.98
CA LYS A 372 -21.53 -11.85 3.20
C LYS A 372 -20.69 -12.99 2.63
N SER A 373 -20.06 -12.75 1.48
CA SER A 373 -19.12 -13.69 0.87
C SER A 373 -17.86 -13.85 1.71
N ALA A 374 -17.38 -15.08 1.84
CA ALA A 374 -16.03 -15.38 2.32
C ALA A 374 -15.08 -15.57 1.12
N HIS A 375 -13.79 -15.27 1.34
CA HIS A 375 -12.75 -15.42 0.32
C HIS A 375 -11.64 -16.33 0.83
N LEU A 376 -11.14 -17.19 -0.05
CA LEU A 376 -10.06 -18.14 0.21
C LEU A 376 -9.01 -17.97 -0.88
N ALA A 377 -7.81 -17.56 -0.49
CA ALA A 377 -6.63 -17.63 -1.32
C ALA A 377 -5.86 -18.91 -0.98
N ILE A 378 -5.24 -19.53 -1.99
CA ILE A 378 -4.40 -20.72 -1.87
C ILE A 378 -3.21 -20.50 -2.81
N ASP A 379 -1.99 -20.70 -2.32
CA ASP A 379 -0.82 -20.93 -3.18
C ASP A 379 -0.49 -22.43 -3.14
N VAL A 380 -0.11 -23.00 -4.28
CA VAL A 380 0.20 -24.42 -4.46
C VAL A 380 1.19 -24.59 -5.61
N VAL A 381 2.14 -25.50 -5.43
CA VAL A 381 3.23 -25.77 -6.36
C VAL A 381 3.53 -27.27 -6.41
N GLY A 382 3.95 -27.78 -7.58
CA GLY A 382 4.27 -29.19 -7.86
C GLY A 382 4.91 -29.39 -9.22
#